data_AF-A0A7S2R5H4-F1
#
_entry.id   AF-A0A7S2R5H4-F1
#
_cell.length_a   1.000
_cell.length_b   1.000
_cell.length_c   1.000
_cell.angle_alpha   90.00
_cell.angle_beta   90.00
_cell.angle_gamma   90.00
#
_symmetry.space_group_name_H-M   'P 1'
#
loop_
_entity.id
_entity.type
_entity.pdbx_description
1 polymer ?
#
loop_
_entity_poly.entity_id
_entity_poly.type
_entity_poly.pdbx_seq_one_letter_code
_entity_poly.pdbx_strand_id
1 'polypeptide(L)'
;KDVSSKEFLEDMKQYFSQVVGNSDSNVQRVISQVRKLVEGHGIMHSATKEVFQKGTKIPLHHDFRDLLNEASEWVYENGGDRGNGWLVEHPIKKCFVYQHARAKNGSAFFCDTKP
;
A
#
# COMPACT_ATOMS: atom_id res chain seq x y z
N LYS A 1 -15.26 -12.55 2.27
CA LYS A 1 -15.08 -11.96 3.61
C LYS A 1 -14.23 -10.72 3.44
N ASP A 2 -14.68 -9.57 3.92
CA ASP A 2 -13.83 -8.38 3.95
C ASP A 2 -12.66 -8.61 4.90
N VAL A 3 -11.46 -8.38 4.39
CA VAL A 3 -10.22 -8.48 5.17
C VAL A 3 -10.04 -7.18 5.92
N SER A 4 -9.84 -7.24 7.23
CA SER A 4 -9.62 -6.02 8.02
C SER A 4 -8.32 -5.33 7.60
N SER A 5 -8.23 -4.01 7.78
CA SER A 5 -7.00 -3.26 7.49
C SER A 5 -5.79 -3.81 8.26
N LYS A 6 -6.00 -4.32 9.48
CA LYS A 6 -4.94 -4.93 10.29
C LYS A 6 -4.43 -6.24 9.65
N GLU A 7 -5.33 -7.15 9.29
CA GLU A 7 -4.95 -8.41 8.64
C GLU A 7 -4.26 -8.17 7.30
N PHE A 8 -4.75 -7.21 6.52
CA PHE A 8 -4.10 -6.80 5.28
C PHE A 8 -2.65 -6.34 5.55
N LEU A 9 -2.45 -5.38 6.45
CA LEU A 9 -1.12 -4.82 6.72
C LEU A 9 -0.14 -5.87 7.25
N GLU A 10 -0.57 -6.74 8.18
CA GLU A 10 0.32 -7.76 8.75
C GLU A 10 0.67 -8.86 7.75
N ASP A 11 -0.29 -9.37 6.98
CA ASP A 11 -0.03 -10.40 5.96
C ASP A 11 0.85 -9.83 4.83
N MET A 12 0.60 -8.59 4.39
CA MET A 12 1.43 -7.90 3.40
C MET A 12 2.87 -7.68 3.90
N LYS A 13 3.03 -7.28 5.16
CA LYS A 13 4.35 -7.10 5.79
C LYS A 13 5.13 -8.41 5.80
N GLN A 14 4.50 -9.50 6.24
CA GLN A 14 5.13 -10.82 6.28
C GLN A 14 5.45 -11.32 4.87
N TYR A 15 4.54 -11.15 3.91
CA TYR A 15 4.79 -11.50 2.51
C TYR A 15 6.05 -10.83 1.95
N PHE A 16 6.18 -9.50 2.10
CA PHE A 16 7.35 -8.80 1.55
C PHE A 16 8.66 -9.09 2.29
N SER A 17 8.61 -9.38 3.59
CA SER A 17 9.80 -9.74 4.38
C SER A 17 10.22 -11.19 4.14
N GLN A 18 9.29 -12.16 4.27
CA GLN A 18 9.61 -13.59 4.32
C GLN A 18 9.52 -14.28 2.96
N VAL A 19 8.57 -13.91 2.10
CA VAL A 19 8.36 -14.57 0.80
C VAL A 19 9.19 -13.89 -0.29
N VAL A 20 9.19 -12.56 -0.31
CA VAL A 20 9.96 -11.77 -1.30
C VAL A 20 11.41 -11.56 -0.87
N GLY A 21 11.70 -11.56 0.45
CA GLY A 21 13.06 -11.36 0.97
C GLY A 21 13.52 -9.90 0.99
N ASN A 22 12.60 -8.93 1.08
CA ASN A 22 12.98 -7.51 1.21
C ASN A 22 13.49 -7.20 2.63
N SER A 23 14.40 -6.24 2.74
CA SER A 23 14.87 -5.78 4.05
C SER A 23 13.74 -5.18 4.91
N ASP A 24 13.82 -5.42 6.21
CA ASP A 24 12.80 -4.94 7.16
C ASP A 24 12.62 -3.43 7.13
N SER A 25 13.72 -2.67 6.98
CA SER A 25 13.66 -1.20 6.90
C SER A 25 12.85 -0.72 5.68
N ASN A 26 13.00 -1.38 4.53
CA ASN A 26 12.23 -1.07 3.33
C ASN A 26 10.77 -1.48 3.51
N VAL A 27 10.52 -2.66 4.07
CA VAL A 27 9.15 -3.14 4.36
C VAL A 27 8.44 -2.17 5.31
N GLN A 28 9.07 -1.76 6.41
CA GLN A 28 8.46 -0.83 7.37
C GLN A 28 8.10 0.52 6.73
N ARG A 29 8.95 1.06 5.87
CA ARG A 29 8.67 2.32 5.15
C ARG A 29 7.44 2.18 4.25
N VAL A 30 7.34 1.09 3.49
CA VAL A 30 6.18 0.81 2.64
C VAL A 30 4.93 0.64 3.48
N ILE A 31 4.97 -0.23 4.50
CA ILE A 31 3.82 -0.53 5.37
C ILE A 31 3.32 0.73 6.10
N SER A 32 4.22 1.63 6.50
CA SER A 32 3.85 2.91 7.11
C SER A 32 3.02 3.79 6.17
N GLN A 33 3.36 3.85 4.87
CA GLN A 33 2.58 4.62 3.89
C GLN A 33 1.27 3.91 3.53
N VAL A 34 1.30 2.59 3.35
CA VAL A 34 0.08 1.80 3.09
C VAL A 34 -0.90 1.94 4.26
N ARG A 35 -0.41 1.93 5.50
CA ARG A 35 -1.22 2.16 6.70
C ARG A 35 -2.06 3.44 6.58
N LYS A 36 -1.44 4.55 6.17
CA LYS A 36 -2.15 5.83 6.01
C LYS A 36 -3.27 5.74 4.97
N LEU A 37 -3.07 5.00 3.88
CA LEU A 37 -4.10 4.80 2.85
C LEU A 37 -5.23 3.92 3.37
N VAL A 38 -4.94 2.78 4.00
CA VAL A 38 -5.98 1.85 4.48
C VAL A 38 -6.78 2.40 5.66
N GLU A 39 -6.22 3.34 6.42
CA GLU A 39 -6.88 4.03 7.54
C GLU A 39 -7.60 5.31 7.11
N GLY A 40 -7.37 5.79 5.87
CA GLY A 40 -7.99 7.00 5.31
C GLY A 40 -7.32 8.31 5.69
N HIS A 41 -6.10 8.26 6.23
CA HIS A 41 -5.28 9.44 6.47
C HIS A 41 -4.75 10.08 5.18
N GLY A 42 -4.55 9.26 4.14
CA GLY A 42 -3.94 9.70 2.89
C GLY A 42 -2.43 9.95 3.00
N ILE A 43 -1.80 10.26 1.88
CA ILE A 43 -0.35 10.56 1.83
C ILE A 43 -0.15 12.03 1.48
N MET A 44 0.53 12.75 2.36
CA MET A 44 0.81 14.18 2.20
C MET A 44 2.04 14.40 1.31
N HIS A 45 1.88 15.27 0.31
CA HIS A 45 2.98 15.77 -0.50
C HIS A 45 3.89 16.66 0.36
N SER A 46 5.20 16.39 0.34
CA SER A 46 6.13 17.08 1.23
C SER A 46 6.28 18.58 0.91
N ALA A 47 6.19 18.95 -0.36
CA ALA A 47 6.31 20.34 -0.82
C ALA A 47 4.97 21.12 -0.75
N THR A 48 3.94 20.69 -1.47
CA THR A 48 2.63 21.38 -1.56
C THR A 48 1.74 21.20 -0.33
N LYS A 49 1.99 20.18 0.51
CA LYS A 49 1.14 19.78 1.66
C LYS A 49 -0.24 19.25 1.29
N GLU A 50 -0.55 19.13 0.00
CA GLU A 50 -1.73 18.43 -0.49
C GLU A 50 -1.71 16.96 -0.07
N VAL A 51 -2.89 16.35 0.10
CA VAL A 51 -3.01 14.98 0.62
C VAL A 51 -3.78 14.09 -0.36
N PHE A 52 -3.10 13.07 -0.88
CA PHE A 52 -3.71 12.07 -1.76
C PHE A 52 -4.67 11.18 -0.97
N GLN A 53 -5.89 10.99 -1.50
CA GLN A 53 -6.93 10.11 -0.92
C GLN A 53 -7.29 10.43 0.55
N LYS A 54 -7.32 11.72 0.90
CA LYS A 54 -7.68 12.17 2.25
C LYS A 54 -9.13 11.79 2.60
N GLY A 55 -9.32 11.06 3.70
CA GLY A 55 -10.63 10.61 4.17
C GLY A 55 -11.14 9.32 3.53
N THR A 56 -10.45 8.81 2.50
CA THR A 56 -10.83 7.59 1.78
C THR A 56 -10.06 6.40 2.33
N LYS A 57 -10.77 5.44 2.93
CA LYS A 57 -10.15 4.17 3.34
C LYS A 57 -9.96 3.28 2.13
N ILE A 58 -8.73 2.81 1.91
CA ILE A 58 -8.40 1.93 0.79
C ILE A 58 -8.37 0.46 1.26
N PRO A 59 -9.41 -0.36 0.99
CA PRO A 59 -9.42 -1.77 1.36
C PRO A 59 -8.56 -2.63 0.42
N LEU A 60 -8.29 -3.88 0.80
CA LEU A 60 -7.51 -4.82 -0.04
C LEU A 60 -8.19 -5.15 -1.38
N HIS A 61 -9.52 -5.10 -1.47
CA HIS A 61 -10.25 -5.38 -2.69
C HIS A 61 -10.32 -4.17 -3.65
N HIS A 62 -9.71 -3.04 -3.28
CA HIS A 62 -9.70 -1.84 -4.11
C HIS A 62 -8.98 -2.09 -5.44
N ASP A 63 -9.36 -1.33 -6.47
CA ASP A 63 -8.66 -1.37 -7.75
C ASP A 63 -7.34 -0.60 -7.66
N PHE A 64 -6.27 -1.30 -7.31
CA PHE A 64 -4.94 -0.68 -7.19
C PHE A 64 -4.33 -0.28 -8.52
N ARG A 65 -4.86 -0.75 -9.66
CA ARG A 65 -4.38 -0.32 -10.98
C ARG A 65 -4.92 1.06 -11.29
N ASP A 66 -6.21 1.26 -11.12
CA ASP A 66 -6.83 2.57 -11.31
C ASP A 66 -6.31 3.58 -10.28
N LEU A 67 -6.21 3.18 -9.02
CA LEU A 67 -5.61 4.02 -7.97
C LEU A 67 -4.16 4.42 -8.28
N LEU A 68 -3.40 3.58 -8.99
CA LEU A 68 -2.05 3.93 -9.41
C LEU A 68 -2.04 4.99 -10.51
N ASN A 69 -2.99 4.93 -11.45
CA ASN A 69 -3.14 5.97 -12.47
C ASN A 69 -3.50 7.32 -11.82
N GLU A 70 -4.48 7.31 -10.91
CA GLU A 70 -4.86 8.48 -10.12
C GLU A 70 -3.67 9.05 -9.33
N ALA A 71 -2.84 8.17 -8.75
CA ALA A 71 -1.66 8.60 -8.00
C ALA A 71 -0.62 9.27 -8.90
N SER A 72 -0.38 8.75 -10.10
CA SER A 72 0.55 9.36 -11.05
C SER A 72 0.07 10.73 -11.53
N GLU A 73 -1.22 10.87 -11.83
CA GLU A 73 -1.84 12.16 -12.19
C GLU A 73 -1.73 13.16 -11.02
N TRP A 74 -2.12 12.74 -9.82
CA TRP A 74 -2.04 13.57 -8.63
C TRP A 74 -0.60 14.01 -8.32
N VAL A 75 0.39 13.11 -8.45
CA VAL A 75 1.80 13.46 -8.27
C VAL A 75 2.24 14.53 -9.28
N TYR A 76 1.85 14.37 -10.55
CA TYR A 76 2.18 15.34 -11.60
C TYR A 76 1.58 16.73 -11.29
N GLU A 77 0.29 16.78 -10.94
CA GLU A 77 -0.42 18.02 -10.59
C GLU A 77 0.16 18.70 -9.35
N ASN A 78 0.78 17.94 -8.45
CA ASN A 78 1.33 18.43 -7.18
C ASN A 78 2.84 18.75 -7.23
N GLY A 79 3.39 18.93 -8.43
CA GLY A 79 4.79 19.36 -8.61
C GLY A 79 5.80 18.21 -8.66
N GLY A 80 5.33 16.98 -8.88
CA GLY A 80 6.15 15.79 -9.11
C GLY A 80 6.76 15.17 -7.85
N ASP A 81 7.27 13.95 -7.98
CA ASP A 81 7.90 13.23 -6.89
C ASP A 81 9.44 13.32 -6.96
N ARG A 82 10.03 14.09 -6.04
CA ARG A 82 11.50 14.19 -5.88
C ARG A 82 12.13 12.90 -5.35
N GLY A 83 11.32 11.99 -4.82
CA GLY A 83 11.72 10.69 -4.32
C GLY A 83 11.73 9.59 -5.38
N ASN A 84 11.61 9.87 -6.70
CA ASN A 84 11.61 8.86 -7.76
C ASN A 84 10.50 7.79 -7.62
N GLY A 85 9.27 8.22 -7.30
CA GLY A 85 8.09 7.36 -7.19
C GLY A 85 7.85 6.78 -5.79
N TRP A 86 8.68 7.11 -4.80
CA TRP A 86 8.53 6.63 -3.43
C TRP A 86 7.40 7.28 -2.64
N LEU A 87 6.87 8.42 -3.09
CA LEU A 87 5.87 9.17 -2.34
C LEU A 87 4.54 8.42 -2.23
N VAL A 88 3.86 8.19 -3.36
CA VAL A 88 2.52 7.56 -3.40
C VAL A 88 2.52 6.29 -4.27
N GLU A 89 3.17 6.35 -5.43
CA GLU A 89 3.12 5.25 -6.40
C GLU A 89 3.75 3.95 -5.87
N HIS A 90 4.90 4.02 -5.22
CA HIS A 90 5.59 2.82 -4.74
C HIS A 90 4.77 2.03 -3.70
N PRO A 91 4.18 2.66 -2.66
CA PRO A 91 3.22 1.99 -1.80
C PRO A 91 2.06 1.31 -2.55
N ILE A 92 1.44 1.99 -3.52
CA ILE A 92 0.31 1.44 -4.29
C ILE A 92 0.74 0.26 -5.17
N LYS A 93 1.89 0.37 -5.86
CA LYS A 93 2.49 -0.72 -6.63
C LYS A 93 2.70 -1.96 -5.74
N LYS A 94 3.12 -1.78 -4.49
CA LYS A 94 3.28 -2.89 -3.54
C LYS A 94 1.93 -3.49 -3.14
N CYS A 95 0.89 -2.70 -2.94
CA CYS A 95 -0.47 -3.20 -2.72
C CYS A 95 -0.95 -4.05 -3.89
N PHE A 96 -0.77 -3.59 -5.13
CA PHE A 96 -1.13 -4.33 -6.34
C PHE A 96 -0.40 -5.68 -6.44
N VAL A 97 0.93 -5.68 -6.24
CA VAL A 97 1.75 -6.90 -6.25
C VAL A 97 1.26 -7.91 -5.21
N TYR A 98 1.01 -7.45 -3.98
CA TYR A 98 0.51 -8.31 -2.92
C TYR A 98 -0.91 -8.83 -3.19
N GLN A 99 -1.83 -7.98 -3.66
CA GLN A 99 -3.20 -8.38 -4.04
C GLN A 99 -3.16 -9.50 -5.08
N HIS A 100 -2.33 -9.36 -6.12
CA HIS A 100 -2.17 -10.35 -7.16
C HIS A 100 -1.52 -11.65 -6.65
N ALA A 101 -0.49 -11.55 -5.81
CA ALA A 101 0.16 -12.70 -5.19
C ALA A 101 -0.81 -13.49 -4.29
N ARG A 102 -1.61 -12.78 -3.48
CA ARG A 102 -2.62 -13.38 -2.61
C ARG A 102 -3.74 -14.05 -3.40
N ALA A 103 -4.19 -13.42 -4.49
CA ALA A 103 -5.17 -14.02 -5.39
C ALA A 103 -4.65 -15.33 -6.02
N LYS A 104 -3.38 -15.35 -6.45
CA LYS A 104 -2.71 -16.56 -6.95
C LYS A 104 -2.56 -17.65 -5.89
N ASN A 105 -2.28 -17.26 -4.65
CA ASN A 105 -2.21 -18.17 -3.51
C ASN A 105 -3.59 -18.69 -3.07
N GLY A 106 -4.68 -18.06 -3.52
CA GLY A 106 -6.07 -18.39 -3.15
C GLY A 106 -6.47 -17.95 -1.73
N SER A 107 -5.53 -17.55 -0.88
CA SER A 107 -5.76 -17.11 0.50
C SER A 107 -4.61 -16.24 1.02
N ALA A 108 -4.73 -15.74 2.26
CA ALA A 108 -3.63 -15.05 2.95
C ALA A 108 -2.39 -15.95 3.02
N PHE A 109 -1.18 -15.36 2.97
CA PHE A 109 0.06 -16.15 3.07
C PHE A 109 0.30 -16.61 4.51
N PHE A 110 -0.09 -15.77 5.46
CA PHE A 110 0.03 -15.95 6.88
C PHE A 110 -1.34 -15.69 7.48
N CYS A 111 -2.13 -16.76 7.60
CA CYS A 111 -3.32 -16.76 8.44
C CYS A 111 -2.86 -16.92 9.89
N ASP A 112 -3.32 -16.08 10.81
CA ASP A 112 -3.23 -16.37 12.25
C ASP A 112 -4.01 -17.68 12.51
N THR A 113 -3.34 -18.84 12.39
CA THR A 113 -3.67 -19.97 13.24
C THR A 113 -3.14 -19.61 14.62
N LYS A 114 -3.90 -18.80 15.36
CA LYS A 114 -3.81 -18.96 16.81
C LYS A 114 -4.39 -20.34 17.13
N PRO A 115 -3.62 -21.24 17.76
CA PRO A 115 -4.19 -22.45 18.35
C PRO A 115 -5.26 -22.08 19.39
#